data_AF-A6G3L9-F1
#
_entry.id   AF-A6G3L9-F1
#
_cell.length_a   1.000
_cell.length_b   1.000
_cell.length_c   1.000
_cell.angle_alpha   90.00
_cell.angle_beta   90.00
_cell.angle_gamma   90.00
#
_symmetry.space_group_name_H-M   'P 1'
#
loop_
_entity.id
_entity.type
_entity.pdbx_description
1 polymer ?
#
loop_
_entity_poly.entity_id
_entity_poly.type
_entity_poly.pdbx_seq_one_letter_code
_entity_poly.pdbx_strand_id
1 'polypeptide(L)'
;MTVVGAAIYSARKPSFDRMIRRTGAPPEMVLLGKLQRFTESRGNPRTGLGQPELFPDFAEPRNASRAAQVAESKAAGIGYDRNAAAYSQSPYPREMWVFGSGGPYGMLPSSALAPWRGTEALRRGKVTPYDVFNPWRATVFFVDYAHRLVNRAEFRELPPAHRTLLALKRGMASPGLIGDYNEAKARSRTTRHNTEKAARELGLDLSVLDTPIPLDWPRYPGAAELVP
;
A
#
# COMPACT_ATOMS: atom_id res chain seq x y z
N MET A 1 -35.18 23.39 -20.49
CA MET A 1 -33.95 23.93 -19.87
C MET A 1 -33.73 23.23 -18.54
N THR A 2 -33.28 21.96 -18.52
CA THR A 2 -32.94 21.26 -17.26
C THR A 2 -32.20 19.94 -17.52
N VAL A 3 -30.97 20.01 -18.04
CA VAL A 3 -30.05 18.85 -18.12
C VAL A 3 -28.65 19.22 -17.58
N VAL A 4 -28.55 20.27 -16.76
CA VAL A 4 -27.27 20.74 -16.21
C VAL A 4 -27.03 20.24 -14.78
N GLY A 5 -28.07 19.79 -14.06
CA GLY A 5 -27.97 19.40 -12.65
C GLY A 5 -27.47 17.97 -12.39
N ALA A 6 -27.77 17.00 -13.25
CA ALA A 6 -27.43 15.59 -13.00
C ALA A 6 -25.96 15.24 -13.32
N ALA A 7 -25.30 16.01 -14.19
CA ALA A 7 -23.91 15.78 -14.58
C ALA A 7 -22.89 16.34 -13.58
N ILE A 8 -23.27 17.36 -12.79
CA ILE A 8 -22.38 18.00 -11.79
C ILE A 8 -22.34 17.20 -10.47
N TYR A 9 -23.32 16.32 -10.25
CA TYR A 9 -23.48 15.51 -9.03
C TYR A 9 -23.16 14.02 -9.20
N SER A 10 -22.46 13.64 -10.27
CA SER A 10 -21.68 12.39 -10.25
C SER A 10 -20.45 12.64 -9.39
N ALA A 11 -20.65 12.57 -8.07
CA ALA A 11 -19.66 12.73 -7.03
C ALA A 11 -18.36 12.02 -7.43
N ARG A 12 -17.37 12.79 -7.89
CA ARG A 12 -16.06 12.30 -8.32
C ARG A 12 -15.50 11.50 -7.16
N LYS A 13 -15.46 10.17 -7.30
CA LYS A 13 -14.70 9.30 -6.39
C LYS A 13 -13.35 9.97 -6.14
N PRO A 14 -12.92 10.16 -4.88
CA PRO A 14 -11.71 10.91 -4.59
C PRO A 14 -10.55 10.39 -5.45
N SER A 15 -9.96 11.26 -6.26
CA SER A 15 -8.86 10.86 -7.14
C SER A 15 -7.66 10.51 -6.27
N PHE A 16 -7.31 9.22 -6.18
CA PHE A 16 -6.13 8.76 -5.45
C PHE A 16 -4.85 9.45 -5.92
N ASP A 17 -4.77 9.82 -7.20
CA ASP A 17 -3.65 10.59 -7.74
C ASP A 17 -3.54 11.97 -7.08
N ARG A 18 -4.69 12.63 -6.83
CA ARG A 18 -4.73 13.89 -6.09
C ARG A 18 -4.30 13.70 -4.63
N MET A 19 -4.71 12.59 -4.00
CA MET A 19 -4.28 12.28 -2.64
C MET A 19 -2.78 12.04 -2.56
N ILE A 20 -2.20 11.28 -3.48
CA ILE A 20 -0.74 11.06 -3.54
C ILE A 20 -0.02 12.39 -3.71
N ARG A 21 -0.47 13.28 -4.60
CA ARG A 21 0.14 14.62 -4.72
C ARG A 21 0.03 15.44 -3.44
N ARG A 22 -1.09 15.32 -2.72
CA ARG A 22 -1.32 16.04 -1.46
C ARG A 22 -0.39 15.57 -0.33
N THR A 23 0.18 14.36 -0.40
CA THR A 23 1.18 13.94 0.60
C THR A 23 2.52 14.65 0.44
N GLY A 24 2.77 15.29 -0.71
CA GLY A 24 4.07 15.88 -1.03
C GLY A 24 5.11 14.87 -1.53
N ALA A 25 4.70 13.63 -1.80
CA ALA A 25 5.55 12.63 -2.42
C ALA A 25 5.94 13.00 -3.87
N PRO A 26 7.06 12.46 -4.39
CA PRO A 26 7.46 12.66 -5.78
C PRO A 26 6.37 12.24 -6.78
N PRO A 27 6.30 12.88 -7.96
CA PRO A 27 5.26 12.60 -8.95
C PRO A 27 5.25 11.14 -9.43
N GLU A 28 6.38 10.44 -9.38
CA GLU A 28 6.53 9.02 -9.71
C GLU A 28 5.66 8.12 -8.82
N MET A 29 5.34 8.56 -7.59
CA MET A 29 4.45 7.81 -6.70
C MET A 29 3.03 7.73 -7.23
N VAL A 30 2.62 8.64 -8.10
CA VAL A 30 1.32 8.53 -8.79
C VAL A 30 1.31 7.30 -9.71
N LEU A 31 2.41 7.04 -10.43
CA LEU A 31 2.54 5.86 -11.28
C LEU A 31 2.58 4.58 -10.45
N LEU A 32 3.42 4.54 -9.40
CA LEU A 32 3.49 3.40 -8.50
C LEU A 32 2.13 3.11 -7.86
N GLY A 33 1.43 4.16 -7.42
CA GLY A 33 0.10 4.06 -6.84
C GLY A 33 -0.93 3.50 -7.81
N LYS A 34 -0.93 3.93 -9.08
CA LYS A 34 -1.82 3.34 -10.11
C LYS A 34 -1.57 1.85 -10.29
N LEU A 35 -0.31 1.46 -10.45
CA LEU A 35 0.09 0.07 -10.63
C LEU A 35 -0.27 -0.78 -9.41
N GLN A 36 0.04 -0.30 -8.20
CA GLN A 36 -0.31 -0.98 -6.95
C GLN A 36 -1.82 -1.15 -6.79
N ARG A 37 -2.61 -0.07 -6.97
CA ARG A 37 -4.06 -0.16 -6.84
C ARG A 37 -4.65 -1.13 -7.85
N PHE A 38 -4.14 -1.12 -9.08
CA PHE A 38 -4.59 -2.03 -10.12
C PHE A 38 -4.31 -3.51 -9.77
N THR A 39 -3.13 -3.82 -9.23
CA THR A 39 -2.79 -5.20 -8.85
C THR A 39 -3.59 -5.69 -7.65
N GLU A 40 -3.86 -4.83 -6.66
CA GLU A 40 -4.46 -5.26 -5.40
C GLU A 40 -5.99 -5.23 -5.39
N SER A 41 -6.59 -4.13 -5.85
CA SER A 41 -8.00 -3.81 -5.55
C SER A 41 -8.78 -3.14 -6.69
N ARG A 42 -8.10 -2.82 -7.81
CA ARG A 42 -8.60 -1.87 -8.83
C ARG A 42 -9.00 -0.51 -8.25
N GLY A 43 -8.37 -0.12 -7.13
CA GLY A 43 -8.65 1.13 -6.42
C GLY A 43 -9.91 1.10 -5.57
N ASN A 44 -10.56 -0.06 -5.37
CA ASN A 44 -11.68 -0.17 -4.46
C ASN A 44 -11.19 -0.11 -3.00
N PRO A 45 -11.57 0.91 -2.21
CA PRO A 45 -11.11 1.05 -0.85
C PRO A 45 -11.70 0.03 0.12
N ARG A 46 -12.70 -0.75 -0.28
CA ARG A 46 -13.31 -1.81 0.55
C ARG A 46 -12.71 -3.18 0.31
N THR A 47 -12.01 -3.38 -0.80
CA THR A 47 -11.46 -4.68 -1.16
C THR A 47 -10.40 -5.14 -0.17
N GLY A 48 -10.37 -6.43 0.12
CA GLY A 48 -9.28 -7.05 0.88
C GLY A 48 -9.04 -8.50 0.52
N LEU A 49 -7.90 -9.04 0.92
CA LEU A 49 -7.55 -10.45 0.80
C LEU A 49 -7.21 -10.98 2.19
N GLY A 50 -7.80 -12.11 2.57
CA GLY A 50 -7.68 -12.62 3.93
C GLY A 50 -8.85 -13.51 4.32
N GLN A 51 -8.98 -13.82 5.61
CA GLN A 51 -10.08 -14.63 6.13
C GLN A 51 -11.36 -13.79 6.24
N PRO A 52 -12.42 -14.04 5.44
CA PRO A 52 -13.62 -13.20 5.40
C PRO A 52 -14.27 -12.95 6.77
N GLU A 53 -14.23 -13.95 7.65
CA GLU A 53 -14.78 -13.92 9.01
C GLU A 53 -14.10 -12.92 9.96
N LEU A 54 -12.90 -12.43 9.61
CA LEU A 54 -12.16 -11.45 10.41
C LEU A 54 -12.28 -10.02 9.87
N PHE A 55 -12.90 -9.82 8.71
CA PHE A 55 -13.07 -8.49 8.13
C PHE A 55 -14.20 -7.72 8.84
N PRO A 56 -14.11 -6.38 8.89
CA PRO A 56 -15.24 -5.57 9.30
C PRO A 56 -16.37 -5.64 8.26
N ASP A 57 -17.63 -5.47 8.70
CA ASP A 57 -18.83 -5.66 7.87
C ASP A 57 -18.89 -4.81 6.58
N PHE A 58 -18.17 -3.68 6.55
CA PHE A 58 -18.15 -2.79 5.38
C PHE A 58 -17.13 -3.20 4.30
N ALA A 59 -16.24 -4.15 4.60
CA ALA A 59 -15.23 -4.59 3.66
C ALA A 59 -15.81 -5.57 2.63
N GLU A 60 -15.13 -5.70 1.50
CA GLU A 60 -15.51 -6.57 0.39
C GLU A 60 -14.36 -7.56 0.12
N PRO A 61 -14.23 -8.64 0.93
CA PRO A 61 -13.18 -9.63 0.75
C PRO A 61 -13.23 -10.26 -0.64
N ARG A 62 -12.07 -10.42 -1.27
CA ARG A 62 -11.97 -11.02 -2.60
C ARG A 62 -12.38 -12.48 -2.56
N ASN A 63 -13.12 -12.89 -3.59
CA ASN A 63 -13.34 -14.30 -3.88
C ASN A 63 -12.03 -14.91 -4.40
N ALA A 64 -11.23 -15.44 -3.47
CA ALA A 64 -9.95 -16.12 -3.71
C ALA A 64 -10.01 -17.52 -3.10
N SER A 65 -9.08 -18.40 -3.48
CA SER A 65 -9.03 -19.73 -2.87
C SER A 65 -8.84 -19.63 -1.36
N ARG A 66 -9.45 -20.56 -0.59
CA ARG A 66 -9.30 -20.59 0.87
C ARG A 66 -7.83 -20.63 1.30
N ALA A 67 -6.99 -21.35 0.54
CA ALA A 67 -5.54 -21.38 0.79
C ALA A 67 -4.89 -19.99 0.68
N ALA A 68 -5.26 -19.18 -0.32
CA ALA A 68 -4.74 -17.82 -0.47
C ALA A 68 -5.24 -16.89 0.65
N GLN A 69 -6.53 -16.98 1.00
CA GLN A 69 -7.14 -16.24 2.11
C GLN A 69 -6.43 -16.51 3.45
N VAL A 70 -6.21 -17.80 3.76
CA VAL A 70 -5.50 -18.23 4.97
C VAL A 70 -4.03 -17.80 4.94
N ALA A 71 -3.36 -17.92 3.79
CA ALA A 71 -1.97 -17.49 3.65
C ALA A 71 -1.80 -15.99 3.91
N GLU A 72 -2.71 -15.15 3.40
CA GLU A 72 -2.67 -13.70 3.59
C GLU A 72 -2.95 -13.31 5.05
N SER A 73 -3.97 -13.91 5.67
CA SER A 73 -4.26 -13.72 7.09
C SER A 73 -3.10 -14.20 7.98
N LYS A 74 -2.44 -15.32 7.65
CA LYS A 74 -1.24 -15.79 8.34
C LYS A 74 -0.08 -14.80 8.19
N ALA A 75 0.11 -14.20 7.01
CA ALA A 75 1.11 -13.18 6.80
C ALA A 75 0.82 -11.92 7.65
N ALA A 76 -0.45 -11.51 7.76
CA ALA A 76 -0.89 -10.44 8.65
C ALA A 76 -0.58 -10.77 10.12
N GLY A 77 -0.87 -12.01 10.54
CA GLY A 77 -0.51 -12.56 11.86
C GLY A 77 0.97 -12.45 12.17
N ILE A 78 1.83 -12.96 11.29
CA ILE A 78 3.29 -12.86 11.43
C ILE A 78 3.74 -11.39 11.54
N GLY A 79 3.14 -10.50 10.74
CA GLY A 79 3.43 -9.07 10.79
C GLY A 79 3.05 -8.43 12.13
N TYR A 80 1.90 -8.79 12.69
CA TYR A 80 1.48 -8.37 14.03
C TYR A 80 2.42 -8.93 15.09
N ASP A 81 2.66 -10.24 15.09
CA ASP A 81 3.41 -10.95 16.14
C ASP A 81 4.84 -10.43 16.26
N ARG A 82 5.50 -10.07 15.14
CA ARG A 82 6.83 -9.41 15.13
C ARG A 82 6.87 -8.08 15.89
N ASN A 83 5.74 -7.42 16.08
CA ASN A 83 5.62 -6.10 16.68
C ASN A 83 4.61 -6.10 17.83
N ALA A 84 4.28 -7.27 18.38
CA ALA A 84 3.21 -7.43 19.37
C ALA A 84 3.41 -6.51 20.58
N ALA A 85 4.64 -6.32 21.05
CA ALA A 85 4.94 -5.41 22.16
C ALA A 85 4.56 -3.94 21.88
N ALA A 86 4.66 -3.49 20.62
CA ALA A 86 4.26 -2.14 20.23
C ALA A 86 2.74 -2.03 20.02
N TYR A 87 2.09 -3.13 19.60
CA TYR A 87 0.65 -3.18 19.35
C TYR A 87 -0.18 -3.59 20.57
N SER A 88 0.43 -4.16 21.60
CA SER A 88 -0.27 -4.55 22.85
C SER A 88 -0.88 -3.36 23.58
N GLN A 89 -0.39 -2.15 23.31
CA GLN A 89 -0.92 -0.91 23.86
C GLN A 89 -2.09 -0.33 23.05
N SER A 90 -2.40 -0.87 21.86
CA SER A 90 -3.56 -0.44 21.08
C SER A 90 -4.86 -1.00 21.69
N PRO A 91 -5.99 -0.26 21.63
CA PRO A 91 -7.27 -0.75 22.11
C PRO A 91 -7.86 -1.86 21.23
N TYR A 92 -7.31 -2.06 20.02
CA TYR A 92 -7.76 -3.08 19.08
C TYR A 92 -7.11 -4.43 19.35
N PRO A 93 -7.89 -5.50 19.61
CA PRO A 93 -7.38 -6.84 19.88
C PRO A 93 -6.83 -7.48 18.61
N ARG A 94 -6.00 -8.52 18.77
CA ARG A 94 -5.21 -9.14 17.69
C ARG A 94 -6.03 -9.53 16.47
N GLU A 95 -7.24 -10.06 16.64
CA GLU A 95 -8.15 -10.45 15.56
C GLU A 95 -8.40 -9.32 14.55
N MET A 96 -8.45 -8.06 15.02
CA MET A 96 -8.64 -6.89 14.16
C MET A 96 -7.39 -6.53 13.34
N TRP A 97 -6.23 -7.09 13.66
CA TRP A 97 -4.97 -6.86 12.95
C TRP A 97 -4.65 -7.93 11.91
N VAL A 98 -5.25 -9.11 12.05
CA VAL A 98 -4.83 -10.33 11.34
C VAL A 98 -5.82 -10.80 10.29
N PHE A 99 -6.80 -9.96 9.93
CA PHE A 99 -7.76 -10.27 8.87
C PHE A 99 -7.08 -10.56 7.52
N GLY A 100 -5.97 -9.87 7.22
CA GLY A 100 -5.24 -9.99 5.97
C GLY A 100 -4.77 -8.61 5.48
N SER A 101 -4.75 -8.40 4.17
CA SER A 101 -4.52 -7.11 3.55
C SER A 101 -5.83 -6.45 3.11
N GLY A 102 -5.82 -5.12 3.05
CA GLY A 102 -7.02 -4.36 2.74
C GLY A 102 -6.78 -3.04 2.03
N GLY A 103 -7.88 -2.51 1.52
CA GLY A 103 -7.96 -1.18 0.97
C GLY A 103 -7.44 -1.03 -0.46
N PRO A 104 -7.32 0.23 -0.91
CA PRO A 104 -7.00 0.51 -2.29
C PRO A 104 -5.59 0.00 -2.66
N TYR A 105 -4.68 -0.11 -1.70
CA TYR A 105 -3.29 -0.53 -1.94
C TYR A 105 -2.96 -1.93 -1.44
N GLY A 106 -3.94 -2.70 -0.95
CA GLY A 106 -3.73 -4.07 -0.45
C GLY A 106 -2.69 -4.14 0.67
N MET A 107 -2.79 -3.26 1.65
CA MET A 107 -1.78 -3.15 2.71
C MET A 107 -2.15 -4.05 3.90
N LEU A 108 -1.16 -4.72 4.47
CA LEU A 108 -1.28 -5.33 5.79
C LEU A 108 -1.31 -4.22 6.86
N PRO A 109 -2.22 -4.28 7.86
CA PRO A 109 -2.28 -3.30 8.94
C PRO A 109 -0.95 -3.08 9.67
N SER A 110 -0.21 -4.16 9.93
CA SER A 110 1.08 -4.13 10.62
C SER A 110 2.19 -3.41 9.82
N SER A 111 2.13 -3.46 8.48
CA SER A 111 3.04 -2.72 7.61
C SER A 111 2.62 -1.25 7.46
N ALA A 112 1.31 -1.01 7.36
CA ALA A 112 0.71 0.31 7.20
C ALA A 112 0.93 1.19 8.44
N LEU A 113 0.72 0.63 9.64
CA LEU A 113 0.77 1.36 10.90
C LEU A 113 2.16 1.37 11.55
N ALA A 114 3.21 1.01 10.80
CA ALA A 114 4.58 1.00 11.30
C ALA A 114 5.03 2.35 11.94
N PRO A 115 4.68 3.53 11.38
CA PRO A 115 5.04 4.82 11.96
C PRO A 115 4.47 5.11 13.35
N TRP A 116 3.38 4.45 13.73
CA TRP A 116 2.68 4.70 15.00
C TRP A 116 3.00 3.69 16.10
N ARG A 117 3.91 2.74 15.84
CA ARG A 117 4.37 1.77 16.87
C ARG A 117 4.92 2.51 18.09
N GLY A 118 4.38 2.21 19.27
CA GLY A 118 4.79 2.85 20.54
C GLY A 118 4.32 4.29 20.75
N THR A 119 3.58 4.87 19.80
CA THR A 119 3.09 6.27 19.88
C THR A 119 1.77 6.37 20.63
N GLU A 120 1.50 7.54 21.21
CA GLU A 120 0.23 7.83 21.91
C GLU A 120 -1.00 7.75 20.97
N ALA A 121 -0.84 8.10 19.70
CA ALA A 121 -1.91 8.02 18.71
C ALA A 121 -2.42 6.57 18.54
N LEU A 122 -1.51 5.60 18.53
CA LEU A 122 -1.89 4.18 18.52
C LEU A 122 -2.55 3.75 19.83
N ARG A 123 -1.99 4.16 20.98
CA ARG A 123 -2.54 3.80 22.31
C ARG A 123 -3.96 4.31 22.53
N ARG A 124 -4.25 5.51 22.03
CA ARG A 124 -5.60 6.12 22.11
C ARG A 124 -6.56 5.66 21.01
N GLY A 125 -6.12 4.76 20.10
CA GLY A 125 -6.93 4.32 18.98
C GLY A 125 -7.23 5.40 17.94
N LYS A 126 -6.42 6.48 17.87
CA LYS A 126 -6.54 7.50 16.81
C LYS A 126 -6.18 6.95 15.43
N VAL A 127 -5.38 5.90 15.41
CA VAL A 127 -5.10 5.07 14.24
C VAL A 127 -5.53 3.64 14.53
N THR A 128 -6.09 2.97 13.54
CA THR A 128 -6.71 1.64 13.67
C THR A 128 -6.33 0.73 12.52
N PRO A 129 -6.27 -0.60 12.71
CA PRO A 129 -6.02 -1.54 11.61
C PRO A 129 -6.91 -1.33 10.38
N TYR A 130 -8.14 -0.87 10.60
CA TYR A 130 -9.12 -0.63 9.54
C TYR A 130 -8.88 0.66 8.75
N ASP A 131 -7.93 1.52 9.17
CA ASP A 131 -7.55 2.71 8.40
C ASP A 131 -6.95 2.37 7.04
N VAL A 132 -6.52 1.11 6.83
CA VAL A 132 -6.14 0.63 5.49
C VAL A 132 -7.29 0.73 4.49
N PHE A 133 -8.56 0.75 4.93
CA PHE A 133 -9.74 0.95 4.08
C PHE A 133 -10.15 2.42 3.93
N ASN A 134 -9.61 3.34 4.75
CA ASN A 134 -9.87 4.77 4.61
C ASN A 134 -9.07 5.34 3.43
N PRO A 135 -9.69 5.95 2.40
CA PRO A 135 -8.97 6.35 1.19
C PRO A 135 -7.76 7.28 1.43
N TRP A 136 -7.90 8.27 2.32
CA TRP A 136 -6.81 9.20 2.62
C TRP A 136 -5.72 8.52 3.44
N ARG A 137 -6.08 7.89 4.56
CA ARG A 137 -5.11 7.25 5.46
C ARG A 137 -4.37 6.12 4.75
N ALA A 138 -5.06 5.28 3.99
CA ALA A 138 -4.44 4.25 3.17
C ALA A 138 -3.46 4.82 2.13
N THR A 139 -3.75 5.99 1.55
CA THR A 139 -2.81 6.67 0.65
C THR A 139 -1.58 7.17 1.38
N VAL A 140 -1.74 7.75 2.57
CA VAL A 140 -0.62 8.14 3.43
C VAL A 140 0.23 6.92 3.80
N PHE A 141 -0.40 5.81 4.20
CA PHE A 141 0.31 4.58 4.56
C PHE A 141 1.07 3.97 3.38
N PHE A 142 0.49 4.00 2.19
CA PHE A 142 1.14 3.55 0.95
C PHE A 142 2.37 4.40 0.63
N VAL A 143 2.23 5.73 0.65
CA VAL A 143 3.32 6.67 0.40
C VAL A 143 4.42 6.49 1.45
N ASP A 144 4.06 6.38 2.72
CA ASP A 144 5.00 6.17 3.80
C ASP A 144 5.77 4.85 3.67
N TYR A 145 5.07 3.78 3.29
CA TYR A 145 5.72 2.50 3.08
C TYR A 145 6.70 2.57 1.91
N ALA A 146 6.32 3.20 0.81
CA ALA A 146 7.24 3.47 -0.30
C ALA A 146 8.46 4.31 0.14
N HIS A 147 8.24 5.38 0.91
CA HIS A 147 9.31 6.21 1.45
C HIS A 147 10.26 5.41 2.36
N ARG A 148 9.73 4.55 3.23
CA ARG A 148 10.55 3.65 4.05
C ARG A 148 11.34 2.67 3.21
N LEU A 149 10.77 2.14 2.12
CA LEU A 149 11.49 1.28 1.17
C LEU A 149 12.62 2.03 0.46
N VAL A 150 12.40 3.28 0.03
CA VAL A 150 13.46 4.14 -0.56
C VAL A 150 14.61 4.36 0.43
N ASN A 151 14.30 4.50 1.72
CA ASN A 151 15.30 4.73 2.76
C ASN A 151 16.00 3.47 3.27
N ARG A 152 15.63 2.29 2.78
CA ARG A 152 16.36 1.06 3.10
C ARG A 152 17.73 1.06 2.42
N ALA A 153 18.73 0.50 3.09
CA ALA A 153 20.07 0.29 2.53
C ALA A 153 19.99 -0.44 1.19
N GLU A 154 19.16 -1.49 1.10
CA GLU A 154 19.03 -2.29 -0.12
C GLU A 154 18.50 -1.49 -1.32
N PHE A 155 17.76 -0.39 -1.12
CA PHE A 155 17.33 0.49 -2.21
C PHE A 155 18.40 1.54 -2.53
N ARG A 156 18.95 2.18 -1.49
CA ARG A 156 19.92 3.28 -1.64
C ARG A 156 21.24 2.81 -2.28
N GLU A 157 21.63 1.57 -2.04
CA GLU A 157 22.87 0.98 -2.55
C GLU A 157 22.73 0.38 -3.96
N LEU A 158 21.51 0.27 -4.50
CA LEU A 158 21.32 -0.14 -5.89
C LEU A 158 22.13 0.75 -6.84
N PRO A 159 22.66 0.22 -7.95
CA PRO A 159 23.15 1.04 -9.05
C PRO A 159 22.06 2.05 -9.48
N PRO A 160 22.40 3.30 -9.83
CA PRO A 160 21.40 4.33 -10.14
C PRO A 160 20.37 3.91 -11.20
N ALA A 161 20.79 3.17 -12.22
CA ALA A 161 19.92 2.64 -13.28
C ALA A 161 18.88 1.61 -12.79
N HIS A 162 19.03 1.08 -11.57
CA HIS A 162 18.12 0.10 -10.98
C HIS A 162 17.30 0.66 -9.81
N ARG A 163 17.48 1.95 -9.46
CA ARG A 163 16.65 2.66 -8.47
C ARG A 163 15.33 3.09 -9.10
N THR A 164 14.54 2.13 -9.54
CA THR A 164 13.38 2.37 -10.40
C THR A 164 12.06 2.07 -9.69
N LEU A 165 10.97 2.47 -10.33
CA LEU A 165 9.61 2.13 -9.90
C LEU A 165 9.43 0.62 -9.72
N LEU A 166 10.01 -0.20 -10.59
CA LEU A 166 9.96 -1.66 -10.47
C LEU A 166 10.66 -2.18 -9.22
N ALA A 167 11.83 -1.62 -8.85
CA ALA A 167 12.51 -1.98 -7.62
C ALA A 167 11.65 -1.68 -6.39
N LEU A 168 10.97 -0.52 -6.37
CA LEU A 168 9.99 -0.22 -5.33
C LEU A 168 8.80 -1.18 -5.34
N LYS A 169 8.24 -1.49 -6.52
CA LYS A 169 7.12 -2.43 -6.64
C LYS A 169 7.46 -3.83 -6.14
N ARG A 170 8.70 -4.30 -6.33
CA ARG A 170 9.25 -5.52 -5.71
C ARG A 170 9.32 -5.38 -4.19
N GLY A 171 9.83 -4.26 -3.69
CA GLY A 171 9.84 -3.94 -2.25
C GLY A 171 8.46 -3.94 -1.61
N MET A 172 7.44 -3.44 -2.31
CA MET A 172 6.04 -3.48 -1.87
C MET A 172 5.55 -4.92 -1.68
N ALA A 173 5.91 -5.83 -2.60
CA ALA A 173 5.59 -7.25 -2.46
C ALA A 173 6.37 -7.91 -1.32
N SER A 174 7.65 -7.57 -1.15
CA SER A 174 8.47 -7.93 0.00
C SER A 174 9.76 -7.10 0.03
N PRO A 175 10.15 -6.48 1.17
CA PRO A 175 11.36 -5.67 1.25
C PRO A 175 12.64 -6.39 0.80
N GLY A 176 12.73 -7.71 1.02
CA GLY A 176 13.88 -8.52 0.62
C GLY A 176 14.01 -8.78 -0.90
N LEU A 177 13.15 -8.18 -1.72
CA LEU A 177 13.21 -8.24 -3.19
C LEU A 177 13.72 -6.95 -3.83
N ILE A 178 13.93 -5.87 -3.06
CA ILE A 178 14.39 -4.57 -3.58
C ILE A 178 15.71 -4.74 -4.34
N GLY A 179 16.69 -5.40 -3.69
CA GLY A 179 18.02 -5.64 -4.25
C GLY A 179 18.06 -6.69 -5.37
N ASP A 180 16.96 -7.37 -5.68
CA ASP A 180 16.92 -8.44 -6.69
C ASP A 180 16.68 -7.85 -8.10
N TYR A 181 17.55 -6.92 -8.52
CA TYR A 181 17.43 -6.24 -9.81
C TYR A 181 17.67 -7.19 -11.01
N ASN A 182 18.50 -8.22 -10.82
CA ASN A 182 18.74 -9.32 -11.78
C ASN A 182 17.61 -10.37 -11.81
N GLU A 183 16.59 -10.25 -10.96
CA GLU A 183 15.43 -11.14 -10.91
C GLU A 183 15.80 -12.62 -10.70
N ALA A 184 16.78 -12.90 -9.84
CA ALA A 184 17.18 -14.27 -9.51
C ALA A 184 16.04 -15.03 -8.81
N LYS A 185 15.23 -14.34 -7.99
CA LYS A 185 14.10 -14.94 -7.27
C LYS A 185 12.86 -15.01 -8.15
N ALA A 186 12.17 -16.15 -8.12
CA ALA A 186 10.91 -16.35 -8.85
C ALA A 186 9.85 -15.28 -8.52
N ARG A 187 9.76 -14.89 -7.24
CA ARG A 187 8.81 -13.86 -6.80
C ARG A 187 9.07 -12.50 -7.46
N SER A 188 10.31 -12.12 -7.71
CA SER A 188 10.65 -10.87 -8.40
C SER A 188 10.17 -10.87 -9.85
N ARG A 189 10.38 -11.99 -10.56
CA ARG A 189 9.86 -12.20 -11.94
C ARG A 189 8.33 -12.14 -11.97
N THR A 190 7.66 -12.78 -11.01
CA THR A 190 6.20 -12.69 -10.86
C THR A 190 5.74 -11.25 -10.61
N THR A 191 6.44 -10.49 -9.76
CA THR A 191 6.11 -9.09 -9.52
C THR A 191 6.28 -8.23 -10.78
N ARG A 192 7.36 -8.42 -11.55
CA ARG A 192 7.52 -7.77 -12.87
C ARG A 192 6.34 -8.10 -13.77
N HIS A 193 6.07 -9.38 -14.01
CA HIS A 193 5.00 -9.83 -14.91
C HIS A 193 3.64 -9.21 -14.54
N ASN A 194 3.27 -9.23 -13.26
CA ASN A 194 2.02 -8.64 -12.78
C ASN A 194 1.99 -7.11 -12.96
N THR A 195 3.14 -6.45 -12.82
CA THR A 195 3.26 -5.00 -12.99
C THR A 195 3.20 -4.60 -14.46
N GLU A 196 3.83 -5.36 -15.37
CA GLU A 196 3.73 -5.16 -16.81
C GLU A 196 2.29 -5.37 -17.30
N LYS A 197 1.61 -6.41 -16.81
CA LYS A 197 0.18 -6.61 -17.08
C LYS A 197 -0.64 -5.40 -16.61
N ALA A 198 -0.40 -4.92 -15.40
CA ALA A 198 -1.08 -3.74 -14.87
C ALA A 198 -0.80 -2.48 -15.71
N ALA A 199 0.44 -2.27 -16.15
CA ALA A 199 0.81 -1.14 -16.99
C ALA A 199 0.05 -1.16 -18.33
N ARG A 200 0.05 -2.30 -19.02
CA ARG A 200 -0.67 -2.46 -20.31
C ARG A 200 -2.15 -2.20 -20.17
N GLU A 201 -2.78 -2.73 -19.14
CA GLU A 201 -4.22 -2.54 -18.87
C GLU A 201 -4.58 -1.10 -18.50
N LEU A 202 -3.63 -0.36 -17.92
CA LEU A 202 -3.76 1.06 -17.62
C LEU A 202 -3.41 1.95 -18.83
N GLY A 203 -3.04 1.36 -19.97
CA GLY A 203 -2.58 2.10 -21.16
C GLY A 203 -1.23 2.81 -20.96
N LEU A 204 -0.39 2.30 -20.06
CA LEU A 204 0.95 2.83 -19.79
C LEU A 204 2.00 2.08 -20.61
N ASP A 205 2.98 2.81 -21.11
CA ASP A 205 4.17 2.22 -21.71
C ASP A 205 4.99 1.45 -20.66
N LEU A 206 5.67 0.37 -21.06
CA LEU A 206 6.45 -0.45 -20.11
C LEU A 206 7.68 0.27 -19.56
N SER A 207 8.20 1.28 -20.25
CA SER A 207 9.30 2.12 -19.74
C SER A 207 8.97 2.83 -18.43
N VAL A 208 7.67 2.95 -18.05
CA VAL A 208 7.30 3.48 -16.74
C VAL A 208 7.86 2.65 -15.58
N LEU A 209 8.12 1.35 -15.79
CA LEU A 209 8.75 0.50 -14.77
C LEU A 209 10.20 0.91 -14.48
N ASP A 210 10.87 1.53 -15.45
CA ASP A 210 12.24 2.00 -15.38
C ASP A 210 12.34 3.46 -14.92
N THR A 211 11.19 4.09 -14.62
CA THR A 211 11.14 5.45 -14.06
C THR A 211 12.03 5.54 -12.81
N PRO A 212 13.05 6.41 -12.80
CA PRO A 212 13.92 6.59 -11.65
C PRO A 212 13.15 7.15 -10.46
N ILE A 213 13.42 6.65 -9.26
CA ILE A 213 12.85 7.16 -8.02
C ILE A 213 13.87 8.04 -7.31
N PRO A 214 13.55 9.31 -7.00
CA PRO A 214 14.45 10.16 -6.25
C PRO A 214 14.65 9.64 -4.83
N LEU A 215 15.86 9.79 -4.30
CA LEU A 215 16.19 9.41 -2.93
C LEU A 215 15.73 10.45 -1.90
N ASP A 216 15.60 11.71 -2.30
CA ASP A 216 15.21 12.82 -1.42
C ASP A 216 13.77 13.27 -1.73
N TRP A 217 12.96 13.37 -0.67
CA TRP A 217 11.52 13.65 -0.73
C TRP A 217 11.21 14.88 0.15
N PRO A 218 11.78 16.06 -0.15
CA PRO A 218 11.80 17.19 0.79
C PRO A 218 10.42 17.78 1.09
N ARG A 219 9.41 17.45 0.26
CA ARG A 219 8.02 17.90 0.45
C ARG A 219 7.16 16.89 1.19
N TYR A 220 7.65 15.69 1.47
CA TYR A 220 6.92 14.67 2.23
C TYR A 220 7.20 14.83 3.73
N PRO A 221 6.25 15.34 4.52
CA PRO A 221 6.47 15.62 5.95
C PRO A 221 6.49 14.35 6.83
N GLY A 222 6.09 13.20 6.27
CA GLY A 222 5.96 11.95 7.02
C GLY A 222 4.52 11.62 7.40
N ALA A 223 4.28 10.33 7.63
CA ALA A 223 2.94 9.79 7.85
C ALA A 223 2.26 10.36 9.11
N ALA A 224 3.00 10.50 10.21
CA ALA A 224 2.47 10.95 11.49
C ALA A 224 2.03 12.43 11.47
N GLU A 225 2.61 13.26 10.60
CA GLU A 225 2.17 14.65 10.41
C GLU A 225 0.89 14.70 9.55
N LEU A 226 0.78 13.85 8.54
CA LEU A 226 -0.39 13.78 7.65
C LEU A 226 -1.60 13.09 8.28
N VAL A 227 -1.38 12.26 9.31
CA VAL A 227 -2.40 11.54 10.10
C VAL A 227 -2.00 11.57 11.59
N PRO A 228 -2.37 12.67 12.30
CA PRO A 228 -2.03 12.88 13.72
C PRO A 228 -2.96 12.17 14.73
#